data_AF-A0A2E7QMX3-F1
#
_entry.id   AF-A0A2E7QMX3-F1
#
_cell.length_a   1.000
_cell.length_b   1.000
_cell.length_c   1.000
_cell.angle_alpha   90.00
_cell.angle_beta   90.00
_cell.angle_gamma   90.00
#
_symmetry.space_group_name_H-M   'P 1'
#
loop_
_entity.id
_entity.type
_entity.pdbx_description
1 polymer ?
#
loop_
_entity_poly.entity_id
_entity_poly.type
_entity_poly.pdbx_seq_one_letter_code
_entity_poly.pdbx_strand_id
1 'polypeptide(L)'
;GCDQCGEIGYQGRTGIYELLVSSEAVDQLVIDRAPASQIGQAARDEGMRTLRDDGWDKVVNGTTTVEEVLRVTQVVETYEEVKA
;
A
#
# COMPACT_ATOMS: atom_id res chain seq x y z
N GLY A 1 5.10 4.09 -27.42
CA GLY A 1 4.35 2.86 -27.14
C GLY A 1 4.27 2.08 -28.42
N CYS A 2 3.10 1.55 -28.74
CA CYS A 2 2.75 1.00 -30.05
C CYS A 2 1.24 1.21 -30.32
N ASP A 3 0.78 0.87 -31.53
CA ASP A 3 -0.63 0.99 -31.94
C ASP A 3 -1.62 0.30 -30.97
N GLN A 4 -1.25 -0.86 -30.43
CA GLN A 4 -2.10 -1.64 -29.52
C GLN A 4 -2.39 -0.90 -28.20
N CYS A 5 -1.43 -0.12 -27.73
CA CYS A 5 -1.57 0.70 -26.54
C CYS A 5 -1.83 2.17 -26.88
N GLY A 6 -2.18 2.53 -28.12
CA GLY A 6 -2.41 3.93 -28.52
C GLY A 6 -1.23 4.86 -28.20
N GLU A 7 -0.01 4.37 -28.36
CA GLU A 7 1.25 5.07 -28.05
C GLU A 7 1.51 5.44 -26.58
N ILE A 8 0.60 5.16 -25.63
CA ILE A 8 0.77 5.57 -24.22
C ILE A 8 1.66 4.65 -23.37
N GLY A 9 1.96 3.44 -23.83
CA GLY A 9 2.85 2.48 -23.12
C GLY A 9 2.16 1.62 -22.06
N TYR A 10 0.85 1.75 -21.88
CA TYR A 10 0.04 0.98 -20.94
C TYR A 10 -1.24 0.46 -21.60
N GLN A 11 -1.73 -0.70 -21.19
CA GLN A 11 -3.02 -1.24 -21.64
C GLN A 11 -3.74 -1.92 -20.48
N GLY A 12 -5.00 -1.56 -20.27
CA GLY A 12 -5.79 -2.05 -19.14
C GLY A 12 -5.45 -1.36 -17.82
N ARG A 13 -5.97 -1.91 -16.72
CA ARG A 13 -5.74 -1.42 -15.35
C ARG A 13 -5.67 -2.60 -14.41
N THR A 14 -4.84 -2.50 -13.38
CA THR A 14 -4.78 -3.45 -12.27
C THR A 14 -5.01 -2.70 -10.96
N GLY A 15 -5.73 -3.30 -10.02
CA GLY A 15 -5.91 -2.72 -8.69
C GLY A 15 -4.70 -3.03 -7.80
N ILE A 16 -4.37 -2.14 -6.87
CA ILE A 16 -3.51 -2.43 -5.72
C ILE A 16 -4.35 -2.43 -4.46
N TYR A 17 -4.02 -3.27 -3.48
CA TYR A 17 -4.89 -3.54 -2.34
C TYR A 17 -4.16 -3.40 -1.01
N GLU A 18 -4.86 -2.78 -0.07
CA GLU A 18 -4.50 -2.71 1.35
C GLU A 18 -5.71 -3.22 2.11
N LEU A 19 -5.53 -4.33 2.84
CA LEU A 19 -6.61 -5.02 3.52
C LEU A 19 -6.32 -5.09 5.01
N LEU A 20 -6.97 -4.22 5.76
CA LEU A 20 -7.02 -4.30 7.21
C LEU A 20 -8.01 -5.39 7.62
N VAL A 21 -7.55 -6.35 8.41
CA VAL A 21 -8.40 -7.38 9.02
C VAL A 21 -8.73 -6.91 10.43
N SER A 22 -10.02 -6.91 10.80
CA SER A 22 -10.42 -6.62 12.19
C SER A 22 -9.94 -7.74 13.10
N SER A 23 -8.97 -7.42 13.94
CA SER A 23 -8.52 -8.25 15.06
C SER A 23 -9.01 -7.66 16.37
N GLU A 24 -8.95 -8.42 17.45
CA GLU A 24 -9.28 -7.93 18.79
C GLU A 24 -8.43 -6.70 19.17
N ALA A 25 -7.15 -6.68 18.78
CA ALA A 25 -6.26 -5.54 19.04
C ALA A 25 -6.69 -4.30 18.26
N VAL A 26 -7.04 -4.45 16.98
CA VAL A 26 -7.56 -3.35 16.17
C VAL A 26 -8.91 -2.84 16.71
N ASP A 27 -9.81 -3.76 17.05
CA ASP A 27 -11.13 -3.42 17.57
C ASP A 27 -11.02 -2.62 18.88
N GLN A 28 -10.10 -3.02 19.76
CA GLN A 28 -9.81 -2.29 21.00
C GLN A 28 -9.30 -0.87 20.73
N LEU A 29 -8.37 -0.69 19.78
CA LEU A 29 -7.87 0.64 19.39
C LEU A 29 -8.98 1.53 18.80
N VAL A 30 -9.93 0.95 18.07
CA VAL A 30 -11.12 1.66 17.56
C VAL A 30 -12.01 2.11 18.71
N ILE A 31 -12.28 1.24 19.69
CA ILE A 31 -13.07 1.57 20.89
C ILE A 31 -12.43 2.73 21.66
N ASP A 32 -11.11 2.69 21.81
CA ASP A 32 -10.33 3.71 22.52
C ASP A 32 -10.13 5.00 21.72
N ARG A 33 -10.64 5.07 20.47
CA ARG A 33 -10.47 6.19 19.53
C ARG A 33 -9.00 6.56 19.33
N ALA A 34 -8.15 5.54 19.25
CA ALA A 34 -6.73 5.72 19.01
C ALA A 34 -6.48 6.44 17.66
N PRO A 35 -5.35 7.16 17.53
CA PRO A 35 -4.93 7.72 16.25
C PRO A 35 -4.88 6.65 15.15
N ALA A 36 -5.27 7.01 13.93
CA ALA A 36 -5.25 6.10 12.78
C ALA A 36 -3.86 5.49 12.51
N SER A 37 -2.78 6.20 12.86
CA SER A 37 -1.42 5.68 12.76
C SER A 37 -1.18 4.46 13.65
N GLN A 38 -1.77 4.43 14.85
CA GLN A 38 -1.64 3.28 15.76
C GLN A 38 -2.45 2.07 15.26
N ILE A 39 -3.66 2.30 14.75
CA ILE A 39 -4.47 1.25 14.12
C ILE A 39 -3.74 0.67 12.90
N GLY A 40 -3.18 1.54 12.06
CA GLY A 40 -2.41 1.13 10.88
C GLY A 40 -1.14 0.37 11.25
N GLN A 41 -0.46 0.74 12.33
CA GLN A 41 0.71 0.01 12.82
C GLN A 41 0.33 -1.38 13.31
N ALA A 42 -0.69 -1.50 14.17
CA ALA A 42 -1.17 -2.79 14.66
C ALA A 42 -1.57 -3.73 13.51
N ALA A 43 -2.29 -3.21 12.51
CA ALA A 43 -2.66 -3.99 11.34
C ALA A 43 -1.43 -4.49 10.54
N ARG A 44 -0.38 -3.66 10.40
CA ARG A 44 0.87 -4.06 9.72
C ARG A 44 1.65 -5.10 10.51
N ASP A 45 1.73 -4.95 11.82
CA ASP A 45 2.38 -5.91 12.72
C ASP A 45 1.69 -7.28 12.63
N GLU A 46 0.39 -7.30 12.33
CA GLU A 46 -0.42 -8.50 12.07
C GLU A 46 -0.39 -8.98 10.60
N GLY A 47 0.43 -8.37 9.74
CA GLY A 47 0.68 -8.84 8.37
C GLY A 47 -0.12 -8.12 7.28
N MET A 48 -0.80 -7.01 7.59
CA MET A 48 -1.36 -6.15 6.54
C MET A 48 -0.24 -5.56 5.67
N ARG A 49 -0.33 -5.78 4.36
CA ARG A 49 0.51 -5.11 3.36
C ARG A 49 -0.11 -3.78 2.96
N THR A 50 0.71 -2.75 2.80
CA THR A 50 0.24 -1.45 2.32
C THR A 50 -0.04 -1.46 0.81
N LEU A 51 -0.76 -0.45 0.34
CA LEU A 51 -0.93 -0.22 -1.11
C LEU A 51 0.41 -0.18 -1.85
N ARG A 52 1.43 0.40 -1.23
CA ARG A 52 2.77 0.54 -1.81
C ARG A 52 3.50 -0.80 -1.87
N ASP A 53 3.38 -1.63 -0.84
CA ASP A 53 3.98 -2.97 -0.83
C ASP A 53 3.39 -3.85 -1.94
N ASP A 54 2.06 -3.87 -2.07
CA ASP A 54 1.38 -4.61 -3.14
C ASP A 54 1.70 -4.05 -4.54
N GLY A 55 1.91 -2.73 -4.64
CA GLY A 55 2.43 -2.08 -5.84
C GLY A 55 3.83 -2.56 -6.21
N TRP A 56 4.74 -2.65 -5.24
CA TRP A 56 6.11 -3.14 -5.47
C TRP A 56 6.15 -4.59 -5.92
N ASP A 57 5.35 -5.46 -5.31
CA ASP A 57 5.22 -6.85 -5.77
C ASP A 57 4.79 -6.92 -7.23
N LYS A 58 3.88 -6.04 -7.68
CA LYS A 58 3.44 -5.98 -9.08
C LYS A 58 4.49 -5.41 -10.03
N VAL A 59 5.34 -4.50 -9.57
CA VAL A 59 6.49 -4.01 -10.34
C VAL A 59 7.48 -5.15 -10.57
N VAL A 60 7.85 -5.86 -9.52
CA VAL A 60 8.79 -7.00 -9.61
C VAL A 60 8.25 -8.09 -10.54
N ASN A 61 6.93 -8.31 -10.52
CA ASN A 61 6.25 -9.27 -11.40
C ASN A 61 5.95 -8.71 -12.80
N GLY A 62 6.41 -7.51 -13.15
CA GLY A 62 6.24 -6.93 -14.50
C GLY A 62 4.79 -6.56 -14.86
N THR A 63 3.89 -6.42 -13.88
CA THR A 63 2.48 -6.09 -14.10
C THR A 63 2.23 -4.58 -14.18
N THR A 64 3.05 -3.77 -13.51
CA THR A 64 2.98 -2.31 -13.52
C THR A 64 4.39 -1.69 -13.49
N THR A 65 4.49 -0.37 -13.56
CA THR A 65 5.75 0.37 -13.53
C THR A 65 6.00 1.04 -12.18
N VAL A 66 7.26 1.33 -11.88
CA VAL A 66 7.65 2.11 -10.70
C VAL A 66 6.96 3.47 -10.70
N GLU A 67 6.88 4.11 -11.87
CA GLU A 67 6.22 5.40 -12.06
C GLU A 67 4.74 5.34 -11.65
N GLU A 68 4.01 4.32 -12.08
CA GLU A 68 2.60 4.15 -11.71
C GLU A 68 2.41 3.97 -10.21
N VAL A 69 3.25 3.13 -9.56
CA VAL A 69 3.16 2.92 -8.10
C VAL A 69 3.45 4.21 -7.33
N LEU A 70 4.46 4.97 -7.73
CA LEU A 70 4.78 6.26 -7.09
C LEU A 70 3.69 7.30 -7.34
N ARG A 71 3.03 7.28 -8.51
CA ARG A 71 1.95 8.20 -8.86
C ARG A 71 0.68 7.96 -8.03
N VAL A 72 0.37 6.70 -7.71
CA VAL A 72 -0.91 6.32 -7.07
C VAL A 72 -0.81 5.97 -5.60
N THR A 73 0.40 5.88 -5.02
CA THR A 73 0.60 5.57 -3.60
C THR A 73 1.34 6.67 -2.87
N GLN A 74 1.00 6.90 -1.61
CA GLN A 74 1.74 7.80 -0.72
C GLN A 74 2.78 7.03 0.07
N VAL A 75 3.86 7.71 0.46
CA VAL A 75 4.73 7.19 1.52
C VAL A 75 3.92 7.30 2.81
N VAL A 76 3.67 6.20 3.49
CA VAL A 76 3.20 6.30 4.86
C VAL A 76 4.37 6.84 5.67
N GLU A 77 4.24 8.03 6.26
CA GLU A 77 5.20 8.53 7.23
C GLU A 77 5.18 7.61 8.46
N THR A 78 5.97 6.55 8.42
CA THR A 78 6.38 5.84 9.61
C THR A 78 7.42 6.73 10.27
N TYR A 79 7.07 7.33 11.41
CA TYR A 79 8.05 7.89 12.34
C TYR A 79 8.80 6.71 12.96
N GLU A 80 9.60 6.00 12.15
CA GLU A 80 10.68 5.23 12.71
C GLU A 80 11.63 6.26 13.30
N GLU A 81 11.72 6.29 14.62
CA GLU A 81 12.88 6.82 15.30
C GLU A 81 14.08 6.13 14.66
N VAL A 82 14.77 6.84 13.76
CA VAL A 82 16.10 6.46 13.30
C VAL A 82 16.98 6.53 14.54
N LYS A 83 16.99 5.45 15.34
CA LYS A 83 17.93 5.27 16.43
C LYS A 83 19.30 5.04 15.79
N ALA A 84 20.01 6.14 15.63
CA ALA A 84 21.46 6.15 15.52
C ALA A 84 22.09 5.67 16.83
#